data_AF-A0A6A4DB81-F1
#
_entry.id   AF-A0A6A4DB81-F1
#
_cell.length_a   1.000
_cell.length_b   1.000
_cell.length_c   1.000
_cell.angle_alpha   90.00
_cell.angle_beta   90.00
_cell.angle_gamma   90.00
#
_symmetry.space_group_name_H-M   'P 1'
#
loop_
_entity.id
_entity.type
_entity.pdbx_description
1 polymer ?
#
loop_
_entity_poly.entity_id
_entity_poly.type
_entity_poly.pdbx_seq_one_letter_code
_entity_poly.pdbx_strand_id
1 'polypeptide(L)'
;MFGLCLASAIALAKQSPNLVTLYNTLVPISLYVSLDIIKVLQTNRITSAANMVYERTHAVARTSELDEELGQVEYVFSDKTSTLTCNVMEFRISLSRVAISK
;
A
#
# COMPACT_ATOMS: atom_id res chain seq x y z
N MET A 1 17.34 -3.69 -31.29
CA MET A 1 18.59 -2.92 -31.09
C MET A 1 19.11 -2.99 -29.65
N PHE A 2 18.27 -2.90 -28.60
CA PHE A 2 18.71 -3.03 -27.20
C PHE A 2 19.34 -4.40 -26.84
N GLY A 3 18.83 -5.51 -27.41
CA GLY A 3 19.30 -6.87 -27.07
C GLY A 3 20.72 -7.23 -27.55
N LEU A 4 21.14 -6.78 -28.74
CA LEU A 4 22.51 -7.02 -29.24
C LEU A 4 23.57 -6.23 -28.45
N CYS A 5 23.23 -5.01 -28.03
CA CYS A 5 24.10 -4.18 -27.20
C CYS A 5 24.31 -4.81 -25.82
N LEU A 6 23.23 -5.31 -25.19
CA LEU A 6 23.28 -6.02 -23.91
C LEU A 6 24.18 -7.28 -23.99
N ALA A 7 24.04 -8.07 -25.06
CA ALA A 7 24.85 -9.28 -25.26
C ALA A 7 26.36 -8.96 -25.40
N SER A 8 26.71 -7.89 -26.14
CA SER A 8 28.10 -7.45 -26.28
C SER A 8 28.69 -6.89 -24.97
N ALA A 9 27.88 -6.19 -24.17
CA ALA A 9 28.29 -5.66 -22.86
C ALA A 9 28.53 -6.79 -21.84
N ILE A 10 27.69 -7.83 -21.85
CA ILE A 10 27.85 -9.03 -21.00
C ILE A 10 29.08 -9.84 -21.43
N ALA A 11 29.34 -9.94 -22.74
CA ALA A 11 30.54 -10.60 -23.26
C ALA A 11 31.84 -9.89 -22.83
N LEU A 12 31.83 -8.55 -22.79
CA LEU A 12 32.96 -7.75 -22.30
C LEU A 12 33.14 -7.85 -20.78
N ALA A 13 32.05 -7.89 -20.03
CA ALA A 13 32.06 -8.12 -18.57
C ALA A 13 32.56 -9.52 -18.20
N LYS A 14 32.39 -10.52 -19.08
CA LYS A 14 32.97 -11.86 -18.92
C LYS A 14 34.49 -11.91 -19.14
N GLN A 15 35.06 -10.98 -19.90
CA GLN A 15 36.49 -10.96 -20.24
C GLN A 15 37.36 -10.43 -19.09
N SER A 16 36.79 -9.67 -18.13
CA SER A 16 37.51 -9.28 -16.91
C SER A 16 36.55 -9.11 -15.72
N PRO A 17 36.74 -9.84 -14.61
CA PRO A 17 35.87 -9.74 -13.43
C PRO A 17 35.96 -8.36 -12.74
N ASN A 18 37.03 -7.60 -12.98
CA ASN A 18 37.27 -6.29 -12.40
C ASN A 18 36.25 -5.22 -12.86
N LEU A 19 35.70 -5.37 -14.07
CA LEU A 19 34.71 -4.43 -14.61
C LEU A 19 33.39 -4.51 -13.83
N VAL A 20 33.00 -5.70 -13.37
CA VAL A 20 31.77 -5.93 -12.59
C VAL A 20 31.85 -5.23 -11.23
N THR A 21 33.02 -5.26 -10.59
CA THR A 21 33.25 -4.61 -9.29
C THR A 21 33.10 -3.08 -9.38
N LEU A 22 33.49 -2.48 -10.51
CA LEU A 22 33.30 -1.03 -10.74
C LEU A 22 31.82 -0.67 -10.88
N TYR A 23 31.02 -1.48 -11.60
CA TYR A 23 29.58 -1.25 -11.76
C TYR A 23 28.75 -1.56 -10.51
N ASN A 24 29.24 -2.37 -9.58
CA ASN A 24 28.55 -2.69 -8.32
C ASN A 24 28.30 -1.45 -7.44
N THR A 25 29.02 -0.35 -7.68
CA THR A 25 28.79 0.94 -6.99
C THR A 25 27.62 1.76 -7.57
N LEU A 26 27.15 1.45 -8.79
CA LEU A 26 26.04 2.20 -9.43
C LEU A 26 24.70 1.97 -8.76
N VAL A 27 24.46 0.77 -8.21
CA VAL A 27 23.29 0.48 -7.38
C VAL A 27 23.78 0.19 -5.97
N PRO A 28 23.90 1.22 -5.12
CA PRO A 28 24.45 1.03 -3.81
C PRO A 28 23.48 0.23 -2.94
N ILE A 29 24.00 -0.77 -2.23
CA ILE A 29 23.25 -1.58 -1.26
C ILE A 29 22.59 -0.69 -0.19
N SER A 30 23.20 0.46 0.12
CA SER A 30 22.64 1.44 1.05
C SER A 30 21.34 2.08 0.58
N LEU A 31 21.09 2.20 -0.73
CA LEU A 31 19.84 2.75 -1.25
C LEU A 31 18.66 1.83 -0.90
N TYR A 32 18.83 0.52 -1.10
CA TYR A 32 17.80 -0.47 -0.77
C TYR A 32 17.44 -0.44 0.72
N VAL A 33 18.46 -0.50 1.58
CA VAL A 33 18.26 -0.44 3.04
C VAL A 33 17.63 0.89 3.49
N SER A 34 18.00 2.01 2.85
CA SER A 34 17.40 3.32 3.18
C SER A 34 15.92 3.38 2.83
N LEU A 35 15.50 2.79 1.71
CA LEU A 35 14.09 2.72 1.31
C LEU A 35 13.28 1.88 2.31
N ASP A 36 13.80 0.72 2.73
CA ASP A 36 13.13 -0.13 3.73
C ASP A 36 12.93 0.60 5.07
N ILE A 37 13.93 1.38 5.50
CA ILE A 37 13.82 2.19 6.73
C ILE A 37 12.72 3.26 6.60
N ILE A 38 12.66 3.95 5.45
CA ILE A 38 11.64 4.97 5.21
C ILE A 38 10.24 4.36 5.26
N LYS A 39 10.03 3.20 4.62
CA LYS A 39 8.75 2.47 4.66
C LYS A 39 8.33 2.12 6.08
N VAL A 40 9.24 1.60 6.89
CA VAL A 40 8.96 1.29 8.31
C VAL A 40 8.60 2.55 9.10
N LEU A 41 9.30 3.66 8.88
CA LEU A 41 8.99 4.93 9.53
C LEU A 41 7.61 5.45 9.13
N GLN A 42 7.20 5.33 7.87
CA GLN A 42 5.87 5.76 7.41
C GLN A 42 4.75 4.92 8.04
N THR A 43 4.87 3.59 8.03
CA THR A 43 3.93 2.66 8.72
C THR A 43 3.77 3.00 10.21
N ASN A 44 4.87 3.31 10.89
CA ASN A 44 4.84 3.71 12.31
C ASN A 44 4.10 5.05 12.52
N ARG A 45 4.28 5.99 11.59
CA ARG A 45 3.56 7.28 11.64
C ARG A 45 2.06 7.09 11.45
N ILE A 46 1.62 6.23 10.53
CA ILE A 46 0.20 5.92 10.31
C ILE A 46 -0.40 5.29 11.58
N THR A 47 0.31 4.35 12.18
CA THR A 47 -0.17 3.65 13.39
C THR A 47 -0.26 4.58 14.61
N SER A 48 0.65 5.55 14.73
CA SER A 48 0.67 6.53 15.80
C SER A 48 -0.24 7.74 15.55
N ALA A 49 -0.90 7.84 14.40
CA ALA A 49 -1.64 9.03 14.00
C ALA A 49 -2.94 9.18 14.80
N ALA A 50 -3.12 10.33 15.47
CA ALA A 50 -4.29 10.58 16.34
C ALA A 50 -5.61 10.75 15.57
N ASN A 51 -5.54 11.07 14.27
CA ASN A 51 -6.69 11.22 13.38
C ASN A 51 -7.30 9.88 12.93
N MET A 52 -6.59 8.77 13.09
CA MET A 52 -7.03 7.42 12.68
C MET A 52 -7.31 6.53 13.90
N VAL A 53 -8.03 7.07 14.89
CA VAL A 53 -8.41 6.35 16.12
C VAL A 53 -9.92 6.36 16.26
N TYR A 54 -10.51 5.17 16.38
CA TYR A 54 -11.95 5.01 16.65
C TYR A 54 -12.14 4.21 17.93
N GLU A 55 -12.79 4.80 18.93
CA GLU A 55 -13.24 4.11 20.15
C GLU A 55 -12.13 3.33 20.89
N ARG A 56 -10.91 3.88 20.89
CA ARG A 56 -9.65 3.31 21.44
C ARG A 56 -8.95 2.24 20.59
N THR A 57 -9.43 2.00 19.37
CA THR A 57 -8.69 1.21 18.38
C THR A 57 -7.94 2.14 17.42
N HIS A 58 -6.62 1.96 17.36
CA HIS A 58 -5.76 2.66 16.40
C HIS A 58 -5.78 1.93 15.06
N ALA A 59 -5.68 2.66 13.95
CA ALA A 59 -5.39 2.06 12.66
C ALA A 59 -4.03 1.36 12.71
N VAL A 60 -3.96 0.09 12.30
CA VAL A 60 -2.72 -0.70 12.30
C VAL A 60 -2.35 -1.04 10.88
N ALA A 61 -1.24 -0.49 10.40
CA ALA A 61 -0.66 -0.86 9.12
C ALA A 61 0.18 -2.15 9.30
N ARG A 62 -0.29 -3.26 8.70
CA ARG A 62 0.32 -4.60 8.87
C ARG A 62 1.45 -4.88 7.87
N THR A 63 1.48 -4.15 6.76
CA THR A 63 2.43 -4.36 5.66
C THR A 63 3.01 -3.02 5.22
N SER A 64 4.31 -2.83 5.41
CA SER A 64 5.01 -1.58 5.06
C SER A 64 5.31 -1.42 3.57
N GLU A 65 5.21 -2.51 2.80
CA GLU A 65 5.52 -2.50 1.36
C GLU A 65 4.43 -1.81 0.53
N LEU A 66 3.19 -1.81 1.02
CA LEU A 66 2.01 -1.33 0.29
C LEU A 66 1.72 0.16 0.50
N ASP A 67 2.50 0.85 1.33
CA ASP A 67 2.22 2.25 1.68
C ASP A 67 2.33 3.20 0.47
N GLU A 68 3.21 2.88 -0.48
CA GLU A 68 3.35 3.62 -1.74
C GLU A 68 2.19 3.34 -2.71
N GLU A 69 1.63 2.13 -2.68
CA GLU A 69 0.49 1.73 -3.52
C GLU A 69 -0.81 2.40 -3.05
N LEU A 70 -0.96 2.62 -1.73
CA LEU A 70 -2.07 3.37 -1.13
C LEU A 70 -2.21 4.77 -1.71
N GLY A 71 -1.11 5.43 -2.09
CA GLY A 71 -1.12 6.74 -2.75
C GLY A 71 -1.54 6.73 -4.23
N GLN A 72 -1.65 5.55 -4.84
CA GLN A 72 -1.94 5.37 -6.28
C GLN A 72 -3.28 4.65 -6.53
N VAL A 73 -4.08 4.42 -5.49
CA VAL A 73 -5.38 3.73 -5.61
C VAL A 73 -6.39 4.62 -6.35
N GLU A 74 -6.86 4.16 -7.52
CA GLU A 74 -7.92 4.83 -8.29
C GLU A 74 -9.32 4.28 -7.99
N TYR A 75 -9.41 3.00 -7.61
CA TYR A 75 -10.68 2.32 -7.39
C TYR A 75 -10.75 1.72 -5.98
N VAL A 76 -11.83 2.03 -5.26
CA VAL A 76 -12.14 1.44 -3.96
C VAL A 76 -13.35 0.53 -4.10
N PHE A 77 -13.13 -0.78 -3.97
CA PHE A 77 -14.22 -1.74 -3.88
C PHE A 77 -14.67 -1.85 -2.42
N SER A 78 -15.91 -1.47 -2.15
CA SER A 78 -16.49 -1.53 -0.80
C SER A 78 -17.58 -2.60 -0.72
N ASP A 79 -17.56 -3.39 0.37
CA ASP A 79 -18.65 -4.31 0.69
C ASP A 79 -19.84 -3.55 1.31
N LYS A 80 -21.07 -4.02 1.08
CA LYS A 80 -22.29 -3.36 1.56
C LYS A 80 -22.54 -3.62 3.04
N THR A 81 -22.41 -4.88 3.45
CA THR A 81 -22.72 -5.29 4.82
C THR A 81 -21.51 -5.04 5.68
N SER A 82 -21.70 -4.60 6.93
CA SER A 82 -20.66 -4.29 7.94
C SER A 82 -19.61 -3.23 7.61
N THR A 83 -19.45 -2.84 6.33
CA THR A 83 -18.58 -1.72 5.92
C THR A 83 -19.39 -0.44 5.69
N LEU A 84 -20.35 -0.45 4.76
CA LEU A 84 -21.22 0.72 4.52
C LEU A 84 -22.39 0.83 5.50
N THR A 85 -22.77 -0.28 6.14
CA THR A 85 -23.94 -0.34 7.00
C THR A 85 -23.56 -0.87 8.38
N CYS A 86 -24.05 -0.23 9.43
CA CYS A 86 -23.88 -0.69 10.81
C CYS A 86 -24.75 -1.92 11.14
N ASN A 87 -25.41 -2.53 10.15
CA ASN A 87 -26.38 -3.62 10.30
C ASN A 87 -27.45 -3.33 11.37
N VAL A 88 -27.85 -2.06 11.51
CA VAL A 88 -28.95 -1.60 12.36
C VAL A 88 -30.05 -1.08 11.44
N MET A 89 -31.23 -1.68 11.55
CA MET A 89 -32.39 -1.33 10.73
C MET A 89 -33.34 -0.47 11.56
N GLU A 90 -33.44 0.81 11.20
CA GLU A 90 -34.39 1.74 11.81
C GLU A 90 -35.59 1.97 10.89
N PHE A 91 -36.79 1.83 11.45
CA PHE A 91 -38.02 2.12 10.73
C PHE A 91 -38.26 3.63 10.73
N ARG A 92 -38.07 4.30 9.57
CA ARG A 92 -38.03 5.77 9.46
C ARG A 92 -39.38 6.43 9.16
N ILE A 93 -40.28 5.77 8.44
CA ILE A 93 -41.56 6.36 8.02
C ILE A 93 -42.68 5.32 8.10
N SER A 94 -43.68 5.57 8.95
CA SER A 94 -45.04 5.01 8.82
C SER A 94 -45.99 6.11 8.38
N LEU A 95 -46.76 5.85 7.32
CA LEU A 95 -47.91 6.68 6.95
C LEU A 95 -49.04 6.40 7.95
N SER A 96 -49.24 7.31 8.90
CA SER A 96 -50.39 7.30 9.81
C SER A 96 -51.70 7.75 9.11
N ARG A 97 -52.00 7.19 7.92
CA ARG A 97 -53.29 7.42 7.25
C ARG A 97 -53.86 6.26 6.42
N VAL A 98 -53.38 5.03 6.62
CA VAL A 98 -54.16 3.84 6.21
C VAL A 98 -54.16 2.86 7.37
N ALA A 99 -55.37 2.46 7.74
CA ALA A 99 -55.71 1.66 8.91
C ALA A 99 -54.81 0.45 9.10
N ILE A 100 -54.25 0.31 10.30
CA ILE A 100 -54.02 -1.01 10.88
C ILE A 100 -55.21 -1.25 11.82
N SER A 101 -56.26 -1.81 11.23
CA SER A 101 -57.32 -2.49 11.98
C SER A 101 -56.80 -3.88 12.33
N LYS A 102 -56.67 -4.12 13.65
CA LYS A 102 -56.26 -5.34 14.36
C LYS A 102 -54.78 -5.66 14.40
#